data_AF-A0A920J374-F1
#
_entry.id   AF-A0A920J374-F1
#
_cell.length_a   1.000
_cell.length_b   1.000
_cell.length_c   1.000
_cell.angle_alpha   90.00
_cell.angle_beta   90.00
_cell.angle_gamma   90.00
#
_symmetry.space_group_name_H-M   'P 1'
#
loop_
_entity.id
_entity.type
_entity.pdbx_description
1 polymer ?
#
loop_
_entity_poly.entity_id
_entity_poly.type
_entity_poly.pdbx_seq_one_letter_code
_entity_poly.pdbx_strand_id
1 'polypeptide(L)' 'MNDPILAKTLPVMKSNFPDARVIETSAGHFLQEEVPEEIAEALMRVISEVK' A
#
# COMPACT_ATOMS: atom_id res chain seq x y z
N MET A 1 3.43 2.44 11.26
CA MET A 1 2.14 2.43 10.56
C MET A 1 1.04 2.62 11.59
N ASN A 2 0.28 3.71 11.48
CA ASN A 2 -0.74 4.09 12.47
C ASN A 2 -2.15 3.56 12.12
N ASP A 3 -2.27 2.81 11.03
CA ASP A 3 -3.52 2.19 10.60
C ASP A 3 -3.92 1.01 11.54
N PRO A 4 -5.11 1.04 12.16
CA PRO A 4 -5.55 0.00 13.11
C PRO A 4 -5.92 -1.35 12.46
N ILE A 5 -6.08 -1.40 11.13
CA ILE A 5 -6.54 -2.55 10.33
C ILE A 5 -5.39 -3.07 9.46
N LEU A 6 -4.83 -2.23 8.59
CA LEU A 6 -3.81 -2.62 7.62
C LEU A 6 -2.48 -2.96 8.33
N ALA A 7 -2.11 -2.27 9.39
CA ALA A 7 -0.86 -2.57 10.11
C ALA A 7 -0.86 -3.97 10.73
N LYS A 8 -2.00 -4.39 11.30
CA LYS A 8 -2.14 -5.70 11.93
C LYS A 8 -2.14 -6.85 10.92
N THR A 9 -2.65 -6.61 9.72
CA THR A 9 -2.81 -7.63 8.67
C THR A 9 -1.65 -7.65 7.68
N LEU A 10 -0.78 -6.63 7.69
CA LEU A 10 0.37 -6.52 6.79
C LEU A 10 1.28 -7.77 6.77
N PRO A 11 1.62 -8.42 7.91
CA PRO A 11 2.44 -9.64 7.86
C PRO A 11 1.76 -10.78 7.09
N VAL A 12 0.44 -10.92 7.24
CA VAL A 12 -0.35 -11.93 6.53
C VAL A 12 -0.37 -11.63 5.03
N MET A 13 -0.54 -10.36 4.64
CA MET A 13 -0.49 -9.97 3.22
C MET A 13 0.88 -10.21 2.59
N LYS A 14 1.97 -9.84 3.27
CA LYS A 14 3.34 -10.13 2.80
C LYS A 14 3.59 -11.64 2.65
N SER A 15 3.01 -12.46 3.53
CA SER A 15 3.12 -13.92 3.43
C SER A 15 2.30 -14.50 2.26
N ASN A 16 1.10 -13.99 2.01
CA ASN A 16 0.23 -14.48 0.94
C ASN A 16 0.69 -14.01 -0.46
N PHE A 17 1.37 -12.87 -0.54
CA PHE A 17 1.82 -12.26 -1.79
C PHE A 17 3.30 -11.88 -1.69
N PRO A 18 4.23 -12.86 -1.63
CA PRO A 18 5.65 -12.61 -1.36
C PRO A 18 6.33 -11.74 -2.42
N ASP A 19 5.85 -11.79 -3.66
CA ASP A 19 6.41 -11.02 -4.78
C ASP A 19 5.70 -9.68 -5.00
N ALA A 20 4.61 -9.40 -4.27
CA ALA A 20 3.92 -8.13 -4.36
C ALA A 20 4.74 -7.02 -3.70
N ARG A 21 4.95 -5.92 -4.43
CA ARG A 21 5.63 -4.74 -3.89
C ARG A 21 4.81 -4.11 -2.76
N VAL A 22 5.48 -3.82 -1.64
CA VAL A 22 4.92 -3.07 -0.51
C VAL A 22 5.58 -1.70 -0.42
N ILE A 23 4.77 -0.66 -0.20
CA ILE A 23 5.22 0.69 0.13
C ILE A 23 4.77 0.96 1.57
N GLU A 24 5.71 1.26 2.46
CA GLU A 24 5.43 1.62 3.85
C GLU A 24 5.43 3.14 3.98
N THR A 25 4.36 3.70 4.54
CA THR A 25 4.20 5.14 4.76
C THR A 25 3.96 5.44 6.24
N SER A 26 4.05 6.71 6.62
CA SER A 26 3.73 7.18 7.97
C SER A 26 2.23 7.39 8.22
N ALA A 27 1.39 7.22 7.19
CA ALA A 27 -0.03 7.52 7.24
C ALA A 27 -0.81 6.63 8.23
N GLY A 28 -1.94 7.18 8.69
CA GLY A 28 -2.97 6.49 9.43
C GLY A 28 -3.89 5.67 8.52
N HIS A 29 -5.20 5.78 8.74
CA HIS A 29 -6.18 4.94 8.07
C HIS A 29 -6.62 5.46 6.70
N PHE A 30 -6.74 6.78 6.55
CA PHE A 30 -7.22 7.41 5.32
C PHE A 30 -6.03 7.73 4.40
N LEU A 31 -5.44 6.69 3.83
CA LEU A 31 -4.23 6.81 3.01
C LEU A 31 -4.39 7.83 1.86
N GLN A 32 -5.56 7.92 1.24
CA GLN A 32 -5.83 8.87 0.16
C GLN A 32 -5.87 10.34 0.62
N GLU A 33 -6.05 10.61 1.90
CA GLU A 33 -6.04 11.98 2.44
C GLU A 33 -4.64 12.36 2.94
N GLU A 34 -3.87 11.39 3.41
CA GLU A 34 -2.55 11.62 4.03
C GLU A 34 -1.37 11.44 3.05
N VAL A 35 -1.50 10.54 2.08
CA VAL A 35 -0.47 10.16 1.08
C VAL A 35 -1.09 9.95 -0.32
N PRO A 36 -1.84 10.93 -0.87
CA PRO A 36 -2.49 10.77 -2.17
C PRO A 36 -1.51 10.57 -3.32
N GLU A 37 -0.35 11.22 -3.28
CA GLU A 37 0.67 11.11 -4.33
C GLU A 37 1.24 9.69 -4.41
N GLU A 38 1.59 9.07 -3.28
CA GLU A 38 2.11 7.70 -3.23
C GLU A 38 1.08 6.69 -3.77
N ILE A 39 -0.21 6.89 -3.48
CA ILE A 39 -1.27 6.05 -4.05
C ILE A 39 -1.35 6.23 -5.56
N ALA A 40 -1.36 7.48 -6.04
CA ALA A 40 -1.44 7.77 -7.47
C ALA A 40 -0.26 7.15 -8.23
N GLU A 41 0.97 7.29 -7.71
CA GLU A 41 2.16 6.68 -8.29
C GLU A 41 2.09 5.15 -8.31
N ALA A 42 1.64 4.53 -7.21
CA ALA A 42 1.47 3.09 -7.12
C ALA A 42 0.46 2.56 -8.15
N LEU A 43 -0.65 3.27 -8.36
CA LEU A 43 -1.66 2.94 -9.37
C LEU A 43 -1.10 3.06 -10.78
N MET A 44 -0.42 4.16 -11.10
CA MET A 44 0.17 4.38 -12.43
C MET A 44 1.18 3.29 -12.79
N ARG A 45 1.98 2.85 -11.82
CA ARG A 45 2.89 1.71 -11.99
C ARG A 45 2.14 0.43 -12.34
N VAL A 46 1.11 0.05 -11.57
CA VAL A 46 0.32 -1.17 -11.86
C VAL A 46 -0.32 -1.10 -13.24
N ILE A 47 -0.92 0.04 -13.59
CA ILE A 47 -1.54 0.25 -14.90
C ILE A 47 -0.51 0.10 -16.04
N SER A 48 0.74 0.50 -15.82
CA SER A 48 1.81 0.36 -16.82
C SER A 48 2.28 -1.09 -17.02
N GLU A 49 2.12 -1.96 -16.02
CA GLU A 49 2.56 -3.36 -16.06
C GLU A 49 1.48 -4.30 -16.64
N VAL A 50 0.21 -3.90 -16.62
CA VAL A 50 -0.93 -4.74 -17.06
C VAL A 50 -1.36 -4.47 -18.51
N LYS A 51 -0.73 -3.49 -19.19
CA LYS A 51 -1.03 -3.16 -20.60
C LYS A 51 -0.55 -4.21 -21.60
#